data_AF-A0A923Y6F3-F1
#
_entry.id   AF-A0A923Y6F3-F1
#
_cell.length_a   1.000
_cell.length_b   1.000
_cell.length_c   1.000
_cell.angle_alpha   90.00
_cell.angle_beta   90.00
_cell.angle_gamma   90.00
#
_symmetry.space_group_name_H-M   'P 1'
#
loop_
_entity.id
_entity.type
_entity.pdbx_description
1 polymer ?
#
loop_
_entity_poly.entity_id
_entity_poly.type
_entity_poly.pdbx_seq_one_letter_code
_entity_poly.pdbx_strand_id
1 'polypeptide(L)'
;MPPTDLAVQPLAHRWMGLIHHWLDGDFGLIERWGAMYKVEPDASRNAGPELAVVRYVEQATDLRMARWRAHFTLDEMSRFRWVPLAEWQAVEAVVRTLMRRRASPRSAAAQAACEQADALVSRAVGDDSALLGKLAVAMAAEPVLRAGMKLGPEVLGYLQAVRAARVLGVSGSARTETGNVVRSA
;
A
#
# COMPACT_ATOMS: atom_id res chain seq x y z
N MET A 1 -7.91 7.13 -22.53
CA MET A 1 -7.11 6.21 -21.71
C MET A 1 -7.96 4.98 -21.42
N PRO A 2 -7.47 3.76 -21.63
CA PRO A 2 -8.22 2.55 -21.28
C PRO A 2 -8.41 2.43 -19.76
N PRO A 3 -9.54 1.91 -19.25
CA PRO A 3 -9.78 1.77 -17.80
C PRO A 3 -8.80 0.80 -17.11
N THR A 4 -8.19 -0.10 -17.87
CA THR A 4 -7.18 -1.05 -17.38
C THR A 4 -5.76 -0.48 -17.33
N ASP A 5 -5.56 0.77 -17.78
CA ASP A 5 -4.25 1.43 -17.75
C ASP A 5 -3.79 1.66 -16.29
N LEU A 6 -2.48 1.49 -16.03
CA LEU A 6 -1.88 1.73 -14.72
C LEU A 6 -2.09 3.17 -14.25
N ALA A 7 -2.15 4.14 -15.17
CA ALA A 7 -2.41 5.54 -14.82
C ALA A 7 -3.82 5.76 -14.23
N VAL A 8 -4.77 4.85 -14.45
CA VAL A 8 -6.13 4.90 -13.90
C VAL A 8 -6.22 4.30 -12.50
N GLN A 9 -5.30 3.40 -12.14
CA GLN A 9 -5.36 2.66 -10.88
C GLN A 9 -5.35 3.51 -9.60
N PRO A 10 -4.69 4.69 -9.55
CA PRO A 10 -4.85 5.62 -8.44
C PRO A 10 -6.29 6.13 -8.27
N LEU A 11 -7.04 6.33 -9.35
CA LEU A 11 -8.46 6.69 -9.30
C LEU A 11 -9.29 5.53 -8.77
N ALA A 12 -9.08 4.32 -9.31
CA ALA A 12 -9.78 3.11 -8.86
C ALA A 12 -9.56 2.86 -7.35
N HIS A 13 -8.32 3.00 -6.86
CA HIS A 13 -8.03 2.86 -5.43
C HIS A 13 -8.77 3.89 -4.57
N ARG A 14 -8.82 5.16 -4.98
CA ARG A 14 -9.59 6.19 -4.25
C ARG A 14 -11.08 5.90 -4.26
N TRP A 15 -11.62 5.48 -5.41
CA TRP A 15 -13.02 5.10 -5.55
C TRP A 15 -13.39 3.94 -4.61
N MET A 16 -12.60 2.86 -4.61
CA MET A 16 -12.79 1.75 -3.67
C MET A 16 -12.78 2.21 -2.21
N GLY A 17 -11.88 3.13 -1.85
CA GLY A 17 -11.82 3.68 -0.50
C GLY A 17 -13.06 4.51 -0.13
N LEU A 18 -13.59 5.31 -1.07
CA LEU A 18 -14.81 6.09 -0.86
C LEU A 18 -16.04 5.19 -0.70
N ILE A 19 -16.19 4.21 -1.58
CA ILE A 19 -17.29 3.24 -1.54
C ILE A 19 -17.24 2.42 -0.25
N HIS A 20 -16.06 1.96 0.16
CA HIS A 20 -15.88 1.26 1.43
C HIS A 20 -16.27 2.14 2.63
N HIS A 21 -15.88 3.43 2.62
CA HIS A 21 -16.24 4.34 3.70
C HIS A 21 -17.75 4.66 3.75
N TRP A 22 -18.38 4.91 2.60
CA TRP A 22 -19.81 5.26 2.56
C TRP A 22 -20.74 4.10 2.88
N LEU A 23 -20.32 2.88 2.54
CA LEU A 23 -21.13 1.68 2.70
C LEU A 23 -20.63 0.79 3.86
N ASP A 24 -19.84 1.37 4.77
CA ASP A 24 -19.26 0.74 5.97
C ASP A 24 -18.60 -0.62 5.70
N GLY A 25 -18.03 -0.77 4.51
CA GLY A 25 -17.41 -2.00 4.04
C GLY A 25 -18.36 -3.18 3.78
N ASP A 26 -19.68 -2.99 3.80
CA ASP A 26 -20.66 -4.01 3.43
C ASP A 26 -20.62 -4.26 1.92
N PHE A 27 -19.87 -5.29 1.52
CA PHE A 27 -19.76 -5.74 0.13
C PHE A 27 -21.11 -6.09 -0.52
N GLY A 28 -22.08 -6.58 0.27
CA GLY A 28 -23.43 -6.85 -0.24
C GLY A 28 -24.21 -5.57 -0.51
N LEU A 29 -24.04 -4.54 0.31
CA LEU A 29 -24.64 -3.22 0.06
C LEU A 29 -23.98 -2.52 -1.14
N ILE A 30 -22.66 -2.65 -1.30
CA ILE A 30 -21.90 -2.17 -2.46
C ILE A 30 -22.46 -2.76 -3.75
N GLU A 31 -22.70 -4.08 -3.78
CA GLU A 31 -23.26 -4.77 -4.95
C GLU A 31 -24.69 -4.30 -5.28
N ARG A 32 -25.57 -4.23 -4.28
CA ARG A 32 -26.96 -3.76 -4.47
C ARG A 32 -27.04 -2.30 -4.94
N TRP A 33 -26.21 -1.43 -4.38
CA TRP A 33 -26.14 -0.03 -4.79
C TRP A 33 -25.70 0.11 -6.25
N GLY A 34 -24.68 -0.65 -6.67
CA GLY A 34 -24.23 -0.69 -8.07
C GLY A 34 -25.31 -1.21 -9.03
N ALA A 35 -26.08 -2.23 -8.63
CA ALA A 35 -27.19 -2.75 -9.43
C ALA A 35 -28.32 -1.71 -9.59
N MET A 36 -28.71 -1.04 -8.51
CA MET A 36 -29.71 0.03 -8.53
C MET A 36 -29.28 1.17 -9.46
N TYR A 37 -28.04 1.63 -9.36
CA TYR A 37 -27.51 2.75 -10.15
C TYR A 37 -27.54 2.49 -11.67
N LYS A 38 -27.49 1.22 -12.09
CA LYS A 38 -27.53 0.81 -13.51
C LYS A 38 -28.95 0.76 -14.09
N VAL A 39 -29.95 0.60 -13.23
CA VAL A 39 -31.35 0.45 -13.62
C VAL A 39 -32.12 1.77 -13.52
N GLU A 40 -31.74 2.64 -12.58
CA GLU A 40 -32.46 3.89 -12.30
C GLU A 40 -31.99 5.06 -13.20
N PRO A 41 -32.80 5.51 -14.18
CA PRO A 41 -32.40 6.54 -15.14
C PRO A 41 -32.18 7.93 -14.52
N ASP A 42 -32.83 8.20 -13.39
CA ASP A 42 -32.76 9.49 -12.69
C ASP A 42 -31.59 9.58 -11.70
N ALA A 43 -30.88 8.47 -11.44
CA ALA A 43 -29.73 8.45 -10.52
C ALA A 43 -28.55 9.32 -11.00
N SER A 44 -28.42 9.56 -12.30
CA SER A 44 -27.45 10.53 -12.86
C SER A 44 -27.98 11.96 -12.91
N ARG A 45 -29.31 12.17 -12.88
CA ARG A 45 -29.92 13.52 -12.95
C ARG A 45 -29.85 14.27 -11.62
N ASN A 46 -29.85 13.56 -10.49
CA ASN A 46 -29.77 14.14 -9.14
C ASN A 46 -28.32 14.41 -8.67
N ALA A 47 -27.48 14.99 -9.54
CA ALA A 47 -26.07 15.34 -9.28
C ALA A 47 -25.09 14.15 -9.09
N GLY A 48 -25.47 12.95 -9.53
CA GLY A 48 -24.57 11.79 -9.59
C GLY A 48 -23.61 11.85 -10.79
N PRO A 49 -22.46 11.14 -10.74
CA PRO A 49 -21.56 11.03 -11.88
C PRO A 49 -22.25 10.33 -13.07
N GLU A 50 -21.91 10.72 -14.29
CA GLU A 50 -22.49 10.10 -15.49
C GLU A 50 -22.28 8.57 -15.48
N LEU A 51 -23.28 7.79 -15.90
CA LEU A 51 -23.22 6.34 -15.90
C LEU A 51 -22.02 5.78 -16.70
N ALA A 52 -21.58 6.49 -17.75
CA ALA A 52 -20.37 6.14 -18.48
C ALA A 52 -19.09 6.24 -17.62
N VAL A 53 -19.01 7.25 -16.75
CA VAL A 53 -17.91 7.43 -15.78
C VAL A 53 -17.95 6.33 -14.72
N VAL A 54 -19.13 5.99 -14.21
CA VAL A 54 -19.29 4.89 -13.24
C VAL A 54 -18.80 3.57 -13.85
N ARG A 55 -19.26 3.20 -15.04
CA ARG A 55 -18.80 1.99 -15.74
C ARG A 55 -17.30 1.99 -15.99
N TYR A 56 -16.72 3.14 -16.31
CA TYR A 56 -15.28 3.27 -16.52
C TYR A 56 -14.49 2.98 -15.23
N VAL A 57 -14.92 3.54 -14.10
CA VAL A 57 -14.26 3.34 -12.81
C VAL A 57 -14.49 1.93 -12.25
N GLU A 58 -15.66 1.34 -12.51
CA GLU A 58 -15.95 -0.08 -12.21
C GLU A 58 -14.95 -1.00 -12.92
N GLN A 59 -14.75 -0.85 -14.23
CA GLN A 59 -13.78 -1.68 -14.97
C GLN A 59 -12.35 -1.54 -14.44
N ALA A 60 -11.94 -0.34 -14.03
CA ALA A 60 -10.64 -0.13 -13.41
C ALA A 60 -10.54 -0.79 -12.02
N THR A 61 -11.65 -0.80 -11.27
CA THR A 61 -11.78 -1.43 -9.95
C THR A 61 -11.79 -2.96 -10.06
N ASP A 62 -12.46 -3.53 -11.06
CA ASP A 62 -12.50 -4.97 -11.32
C ASP A 62 -11.11 -5.53 -11.57
N LEU A 63 -10.30 -4.84 -12.38
CA LEU A 63 -8.91 -5.21 -12.59
C LEU A 63 -8.14 -5.23 -11.26
N ARG A 64 -8.29 -4.18 -10.43
CA ARG A 64 -7.61 -4.10 -9.14
C ARG A 64 -8.05 -5.20 -8.17
N MET A 65 -9.35 -5.46 -8.09
CA MET A 65 -9.91 -6.51 -7.24
C MET A 65 -9.50 -7.90 -7.69
N ALA A 66 -9.43 -8.16 -9.00
CA ALA A 66 -8.90 -9.42 -9.53
C ALA A 66 -7.45 -9.65 -9.07
N ARG A 67 -6.62 -8.59 -9.03
CA ARG A 67 -5.25 -8.69 -8.49
C ARG A 67 -5.21 -8.93 -7.00
N TRP A 68 -6.06 -8.27 -6.21
CA TRP A 68 -6.17 -8.60 -4.78
C TRP A 68 -6.56 -10.06 -4.55
N ARG A 69 -7.58 -10.55 -5.29
CA ARG A 69 -8.10 -11.92 -5.16
C ARG A 69 -7.14 -13.01 -5.63
N ALA A 70 -6.13 -12.66 -6.43
CA ALA A 70 -5.06 -13.59 -6.81
C ALA A 70 -4.12 -13.92 -5.64
N HIS A 71 -4.07 -13.06 -4.61
CA HIS A 71 -3.16 -13.21 -3.46
C HIS A 71 -3.90 -13.40 -2.13
N PHE A 72 -5.15 -12.92 -2.03
CA PHE A 72 -5.93 -12.92 -0.80
C PHE A 72 -7.34 -13.44 -1.01
N THR A 73 -7.84 -14.16 -0.01
CA THR A 73 -9.27 -14.46 0.10
C THR A 73 -10.05 -13.25 0.62
N LEU A 74 -11.37 -13.25 0.45
CA LEU A 74 -12.22 -12.19 1.02
C LEU A 74 -12.15 -12.16 2.56
N ASP A 75 -12.05 -13.32 3.20
CA ASP A 75 -11.88 -13.42 4.66
C ASP A 75 -10.56 -12.80 5.13
N GLU A 76 -9.47 -12.99 4.38
CA GLU A 76 -8.20 -12.35 4.70
C GLU A 76 -8.25 -10.84 4.49
N MET A 77 -8.88 -10.39 3.41
CA MET A 77 -9.06 -8.96 3.14
C MET A 77 -9.95 -8.27 4.19
N SER A 78 -10.93 -8.97 4.78
CA SER A 78 -11.80 -8.42 5.82
C SER A 78 -11.06 -8.12 7.13
N ARG A 79 -9.88 -8.74 7.34
CA ARG A 79 -9.01 -8.50 8.50
C ARG A 79 -8.17 -7.23 8.35
N PHE A 80 -8.08 -6.66 7.15
CA PHE A 80 -7.36 -5.40 6.95
C PHE A 80 -8.01 -4.30 7.78
N ARG A 81 -7.16 -3.48 8.40
CA ARG A 81 -7.61 -2.37 9.25
C ARG A 81 -7.38 -1.05 8.57
N TRP A 82 -8.28 -0.13 8.86
CA TRP A 82 -8.13 1.25 8.43
C TRP A 82 -6.97 1.91 9.20
N VAL A 83 -6.06 2.52 8.45
CA VAL A 83 -5.01 3.40 8.97
C VAL A 83 -5.24 4.79 8.39
N PRO A 84 -5.39 5.83 9.23
CA PRO A 84 -5.63 7.20 8.78
C PRO A 84 -4.65 7.67 7.70
N LEU A 85 -5.17 8.34 6.68
CA LEU A 85 -4.34 8.90 5.60
C LEU A 85 -3.26 9.86 6.12
N ALA A 86 -3.58 10.62 7.17
CA ALA A 86 -2.65 11.56 7.80
C ALA A 86 -1.38 10.85 8.34
N GLU A 87 -1.50 9.61 8.85
CA GLU A 87 -0.35 8.84 9.33
C GLU A 87 0.58 8.46 8.17
N TRP A 88 0.02 8.02 7.04
CA TRP A 88 0.78 7.73 5.82
C TRP A 88 1.47 8.98 5.26
N GLN A 89 0.76 10.11 5.26
CA GLN A 89 1.30 11.40 4.79
C GLN A 89 2.44 11.91 5.68
N ALA A 90 2.35 11.70 7.00
CA ALA A 90 3.41 12.07 7.92
C ALA A 90 4.71 11.31 7.63
N VAL A 91 4.62 9.99 7.45
CA VAL A 91 5.77 9.16 7.04
C VAL A 91 6.31 9.59 5.68
N GLU A 92 5.44 9.84 4.70
CA GLU A 92 5.85 10.31 3.38
C GLU A 92 6.63 11.63 3.46
N ALA A 93 6.16 12.61 4.24
CA ALA A 93 6.81 13.90 4.40
C ALA A 93 8.21 13.78 5.02
N VAL A 94 8.37 12.90 6.02
CA VAL A 94 9.67 12.59 6.64
C VAL A 94 10.62 11.99 5.60
N VAL A 95 10.18 10.95 4.89
CA VAL A 95 11.02 10.28 3.88
C VAL A 95 11.41 11.23 2.75
N ARG A 96 10.48 12.03 2.24
CA ARG A 96 10.79 13.05 1.22
C ARG A 96 11.82 14.07 1.72
N THR A 97 11.78 14.44 3.00
CA THR A 97 12.78 15.33 3.60
C THR A 97 14.16 14.68 3.64
N LEU A 98 14.24 13.40 4.01
CA LEU A 98 15.48 12.62 3.99
C LEU A 98 16.05 12.51 2.56
N MET A 99 15.19 12.24 1.57
CA MET A 99 15.57 12.18 0.15
C MET A 99 16.12 13.53 -0.35
N ARG A 100 15.45 14.65 -0.05
CA ARG A 100 15.94 16.00 -0.40
C ARG A 100 17.32 16.30 0.19
N ARG A 101 17.58 15.81 1.40
CA ARG A 101 18.88 15.94 2.08
C ARG A 101 19.91 14.90 1.63
N ARG A 102 19.55 14.02 0.69
CA ARG A 102 20.36 12.87 0.24
C ARG A 102 20.86 12.02 1.41
N ALA A 103 20.04 11.86 2.45
CA ALA A 103 20.39 11.11 3.63
C ALA A 103 20.67 9.64 3.27
N SER A 104 21.78 9.10 3.78
CA SER A 104 22.15 7.70 3.56
C SER A 104 21.03 6.77 4.03
N PRO A 105 20.67 5.73 3.26
CA PRO A 105 19.73 4.69 3.70
C PRO A 105 20.16 3.95 4.99
N ARG A 106 21.44 4.03 5.37
CA ARG A 106 21.98 3.49 6.63
C ARG A 106 21.88 4.44 7.82
N SER A 107 21.47 5.69 7.61
CA SER A 107 21.35 6.67 8.69
C SER A 107 20.25 6.28 9.68
N ALA A 108 20.45 6.59 10.96
CA ALA A 108 19.46 6.32 12.01
C ALA A 108 18.08 6.93 11.68
N ALA A 109 18.05 8.14 11.11
CA ALA A 109 16.80 8.79 10.71
C ALA A 109 16.07 8.03 9.58
N ALA A 110 16.81 7.48 8.61
CA ALA A 110 16.23 6.66 7.55
C ALA A 110 15.68 5.33 8.08
N GLN A 111 16.42 4.69 9.00
CA GLN A 111 16.00 3.44 9.64
C GLN A 111 14.73 3.65 10.48
N ALA A 112 14.66 4.72 11.27
CA ALA A 112 13.48 5.07 12.06
C ALA A 112 12.26 5.37 11.19
N ALA A 113 12.42 6.13 10.09
CA ALA A 113 11.32 6.38 9.15
C ALA A 113 10.82 5.09 8.49
N CYS A 114 11.71 4.14 8.22
CA CYS A 114 11.34 2.83 7.68
C CYS A 114 10.59 1.98 8.71
N GLU A 115 11.01 1.98 9.97
CA GLU A 115 10.29 1.29 11.06
C GLU A 115 8.89 1.84 11.25
N GLN A 116 8.72 3.17 11.20
CA GLN A 116 7.40 3.80 11.23
C GLN A 116 6.54 3.35 10.04
N ALA A 117 7.10 3.32 8.83
CA ALA A 117 6.40 2.82 7.66
C ALA A 117 5.98 1.35 7.81
N ASP A 118 6.88 0.49 8.29
CA ASP A 118 6.62 -0.94 8.52
C ASP A 118 5.54 -1.15 9.58
N ALA A 119 5.53 -0.34 10.65
CA ALA A 119 4.49 -0.39 11.68
C ALA A 119 3.10 0.00 11.16
N LEU A 120 3.01 1.00 10.27
CA LEU A 120 1.74 1.34 9.62
C LEU A 120 1.23 0.20 8.73
N VAL A 121 2.14 -0.47 8.00
CA VAL A 121 1.77 -1.62 7.16
C VAL A 121 1.31 -2.79 8.02
N SER A 122 2.02 -3.10 9.12
CA SER A 122 1.62 -4.14 10.09
C SER A 122 0.21 -3.88 10.62
N ARG A 123 -0.06 -2.67 11.12
CA ARG A 123 -1.39 -2.28 11.58
C ARG A 123 -2.45 -2.41 10.49
N ALA A 124 -2.12 -2.02 9.26
CA ALA A 124 -3.06 -2.11 8.13
C ALA A 124 -3.45 -3.57 7.80
N VAL A 125 -2.59 -4.55 8.09
CA VAL A 125 -2.91 -5.98 7.96
C VAL A 125 -3.36 -6.63 9.28
N GLY A 126 -3.69 -5.82 10.29
CA GLY A 126 -4.18 -6.32 11.58
C GLY A 126 -3.09 -7.00 12.44
N ASP A 127 -1.83 -6.62 12.23
CA ASP A 127 -0.65 -7.20 12.88
C ASP A 127 -0.47 -8.71 12.65
N ASP A 128 -1.05 -9.22 11.55
CA ASP A 128 -0.91 -10.60 11.10
C ASP A 128 0.35 -10.74 10.21
N SER A 129 1.35 -11.47 10.70
CA SER A 129 2.62 -11.69 10.01
C SER A 129 2.48 -12.50 8.73
N ALA A 130 1.49 -13.39 8.63
CA ALA A 130 1.22 -14.16 7.42
C ALA A 130 0.61 -13.24 6.34
N LEU A 131 -0.32 -12.36 6.71
CA LEU A 131 -0.86 -11.35 5.80
C LEU A 131 0.19 -10.32 5.38
N LEU A 132 1.09 -9.94 6.29
CA LEU A 132 2.22 -9.07 5.97
C LEU A 132 3.13 -9.69 4.90
N GLY A 133 3.45 -10.98 5.04
CA GLY A 133 4.22 -11.74 4.04
C GLY A 133 3.53 -11.79 2.68
N LYS A 134 2.22 -12.12 2.66
CA LYS A 134 1.42 -12.11 1.42
C LYS A 134 1.38 -10.74 0.77
N LEU A 135 1.23 -9.68 1.56
CA LEU A 135 1.21 -8.31 1.07
C LEU A 135 2.53 -7.95 0.40
N ALA A 136 3.67 -8.30 1.00
CA ALA A 136 4.97 -8.07 0.39
C ALA A 136 5.10 -8.75 -0.99
N VAL A 137 4.65 -10.01 -1.11
CA VAL A 137 4.62 -10.75 -2.39
C VAL A 137 3.70 -10.08 -3.41
N ALA A 138 2.48 -9.74 -3.01
CA ALA A 138 1.50 -9.10 -3.89
C ALA A 138 2.01 -7.75 -4.41
N MET A 139 2.60 -6.92 -3.55
CA MET A 139 3.15 -5.63 -3.96
C MET A 139 4.35 -5.78 -4.91
N ALA A 140 5.18 -6.81 -4.74
CA ALA A 140 6.29 -7.09 -5.64
C ALA A 140 5.81 -7.56 -7.02
N ALA A 141 4.80 -8.44 -7.05
CA ALA A 141 4.29 -9.05 -8.27
C ALA A 141 3.36 -8.13 -9.09
N GLU A 142 2.60 -7.24 -8.44
CA GLU A 142 1.47 -6.55 -9.07
C GLU A 142 1.69 -5.04 -9.23
N PRO A 143 2.07 -4.55 -10.43
CA PRO A 143 2.14 -3.11 -10.72
C PRO A 143 0.81 -2.38 -10.49
N VAL A 144 -0.31 -3.07 -10.77
CA VAL A 144 -1.67 -2.57 -10.54
C VAL A 144 -1.91 -2.24 -9.07
N LEU A 145 -1.48 -3.11 -8.15
CA LEU A 145 -1.69 -2.88 -6.71
C LEU A 145 -0.80 -1.75 -6.19
N ARG A 146 0.45 -1.66 -6.70
CA ARG A 146 1.38 -0.56 -6.42
C ARG A 146 0.84 0.78 -6.89
N ALA A 147 0.23 0.81 -8.07
CA ALA A 147 -0.43 2.00 -8.58
C ALA A 147 -1.61 2.37 -7.65
N GLY A 148 -1.53 3.52 -6.99
CA GLY A 148 -2.52 3.95 -6.00
C GLY A 148 -2.17 3.66 -4.54
N MET A 149 -0.99 3.10 -4.24
CA MET A 149 -0.49 3.10 -2.86
C MET A 149 -0.44 4.53 -2.29
N LYS A 150 -0.61 4.64 -0.97
CA LYS A 150 -0.58 5.93 -0.27
C LYS A 150 0.80 6.59 -0.33
N LEU A 151 1.86 5.79 -0.43
CA LEU A 151 3.23 6.28 -0.61
C LEU A 151 3.58 6.31 -2.09
N GLY A 152 4.13 7.43 -2.56
CA GLY A 152 4.60 7.57 -3.94
C GLY A 152 5.75 6.60 -4.30
N PRO A 153 5.98 6.33 -5.60
CA PRO A 153 6.95 5.34 -6.05
C PRO A 153 8.40 5.64 -5.62
N GLU A 154 8.80 6.90 -5.61
CA GLU A 154 10.13 7.33 -5.17
C GLU A 154 10.37 7.04 -3.68
N VAL A 155 9.36 7.29 -2.85
CA VAL A 155 9.38 7.06 -1.41
C VAL A 155 9.44 5.57 -1.11
N LEU A 156 8.65 4.76 -1.82
CA LEU A 156 8.72 3.30 -1.74
C LEU A 156 10.11 2.78 -2.15
N GLY A 157 10.69 3.30 -3.22
CA GLY A 157 12.04 2.93 -3.66
C GLY A 157 13.12 3.27 -2.63
N TYR A 158 13.04 4.44 -2.00
CA TYR A 158 13.96 4.81 -0.91
C TYR A 158 13.81 3.87 0.29
N LEU A 159 12.58 3.59 0.73
CA LEU A 159 12.31 2.67 1.84
C LEU A 159 12.79 1.24 1.53
N GLN A 160 12.67 0.78 0.29
CA GLN A 160 13.25 -0.51 -0.13
C GLN A 160 14.78 -0.52 0.00
N ALA A 161 15.46 0.56 -0.40
CA ALA A 161 16.90 0.68 -0.22
C ALA A 161 17.32 0.70 1.27
N VAL A 162 16.53 1.33 2.14
CA VAL A 162 16.75 1.32 3.60
C VAL A 162 16.65 -0.11 4.16
N ARG A 163 15.62 -0.88 3.76
CA ARG A 163 15.45 -2.28 4.18
C ARG A 163 16.60 -3.17 3.69
N ALA A 164 17.00 -3.03 2.43
CA ALA A 164 18.15 -3.77 1.88
C ALA A 164 19.45 -3.45 2.63
N ALA A 165 19.67 -2.18 2.98
CA ALA A 165 20.83 -1.76 3.75
C ALA A 165 20.87 -2.33 5.17
N ARG A 166 19.70 -2.55 5.79
CA ARG A 166 19.57 -3.18 7.12
C ARG A 166 20.03 -4.64 7.09
N VAL A 167 19.57 -5.41 6.11
CA VAL A 167 19.97 -6.83 5.93
C VAL A 167 21.49 -6.95 5.79
N LEU A 168 22.10 -6.10 4.95
CA LEU A 168 23.55 -6.09 4.73
C LEU A 168 24.35 -5.62 5.96
N GLY A 169 23.78 -4.76 6.80
CA GLY A 169 24.40 -4.28 8.05
C GLY A 169 24.46 -5.37 9.13
N VAL A 170 23.40 -6.20 9.24
CA VAL A 170 23.35 -7.32 10.19
C VAL A 170 24.41 -8.38 9.84
N SER A 171 24.63 -8.66 8.55
CA SER A 171 25.67 -9.60 8.10
C SER A 171 27.12 -9.08 8.26
N GLY A 172 27.32 -7.78 8.47
CA GLY A 172 28.63 -7.16 8.67
C GLY A 172 29.12 -7.15 10.12
N SER A 173 28.21 -7.17 11.10
CA SER A 173 28.55 -7.11 12.52
C SER A 173 29.07 -8.44 13.09
N ALA A 174 28.80 -9.56 12.44
CA ALA A 174 29.18 -10.90 12.91
C ALA A 174 30.65 -11.30 12.59
N ARG A 175 31.50 -10.38 12.11
CA ARG A 175 32.86 -10.72 11.63
C ARG A 175 34.02 -10.05 12.38
N THR A 176 33.76 -9.38 13.49
CA THR A 176 34.81 -8.70 14.29
C THR A 176 34.74 -9.11 15.76
N GLU A 177 34.87 -10.41 16.06
CA GLU A 177 35.08 -10.86 17.43
C GLU A 177 35.83 -12.20 17.51
N THR A 178 36.96 -12.33 16.79
CA THR A 178 37.96 -13.37 17.09
C THR A 178 39.30 -12.91 16.57
N GLY A 179 40.19 -12.51 17.48
CA GLY A 179 41.59 -12.25 17.12
C GLY A 179 42.27 -11.11 17.87
N ASN A 180 42.11 -11.04 19.20
CA ASN A 180 43.12 -10.36 20.01
C ASN A 180 43.26 -11.04 21.38
N VAL A 181 44.07 -12.10 21.42
CA VAL A 181 44.72 -12.51 22.66
C VAL A 181 46.23 -12.37 22.43
N VAL A 182 46.73 -11.22 22.86
CA VAL A 182 48.13 -10.99 23.18
C VAL A 182 48.54 -11.98 24.26
N ARG A 183 49.64 -12.72 24.04
CA ARG A 183 50.51 -13.16 25.13
C ARG A 183 51.96 -12.87 24.75
N SER A 184 52.48 -11.82 25.36
CA SER A 184 53.90 -11.60 25.58
C SER A 184 54.39 -12.55 26.68
N ALA A 185 55.47 -13.27 26.40
CA ALA A 185 56.56 -13.62 27.33
C ALA A 185 57.70 -14.23 26.51
#